data_AF-A0A3C1IY65-F1
#
_entry.id   AF-A0A3C1IY65-F1
#
_cell.length_a   1.000
_cell.length_b   1.000
_cell.length_c   1.000
_cell.angle_alpha   90.00
_cell.angle_beta   90.00
_cell.angle_gamma   90.00
#
_symmetry.space_group_name_H-M   'P 1'
#
loop_
_entity.id
_entity.type
_entity.pdbx_description
1 polymer ?
#
loop_
_entity_poly.entity_id
_entity_poly.type
_entity_poly.pdbx_seq_one_letter_code
_entity_poly.pdbx_strand_id
1 'polypeptide(L)'
;QVYLVNGDKDSALSALTKVLSINAQHIPSLMLAADINNQKGNTDVYESYLKAAKKILENGGQTNTDVYKQITEKLNATVPASSTTETTNTTETTH
;
A
#
# COMPACT_ATOMS: atom_id res chain seq x y z
N GLN A 1 -4.45 -8.07 26.17
CA GLN A 1 -3.24 -7.96 25.34
C GLN A 1 -3.42 -7.02 24.13
N VAL A 2 -4.59 -6.99 23.47
CA VAL A 2 -4.89 -6.08 22.33
C VAL A 2 -4.57 -4.59 22.60
N TYR A 3 -4.86 -4.09 23.80
CA TYR A 3 -4.53 -2.71 24.17
C TYR A 3 -3.03 -2.40 24.21
N LEU A 4 -2.20 -3.34 24.66
CA LEU A 4 -0.73 -3.18 24.65
C LEU A 4 -0.22 -3.15 23.21
N VAL A 5 -0.65 -4.10 22.38
CA VAL A 5 -0.30 -4.17 20.97
C VAL A 5 -0.68 -2.90 20.22
N ASN A 6 -1.84 -2.30 20.53
CA ASN A 6 -2.24 -1.03 19.94
C ASN A 6 -1.47 0.17 20.51
N GLY A 7 -1.14 0.18 21.80
CA GLY A 7 -0.27 1.19 22.40
C GLY A 7 1.14 1.19 21.82
N ASP A 8 1.66 0.01 21.48
CA ASP A 8 2.95 -0.14 20.79
C ASP A 8 2.88 0.40 19.36
N LYS A 9 1.76 0.18 18.65
CA LYS A 9 1.52 0.75 17.32
C LYS A 9 1.44 2.28 17.33
N ASP A 10 0.79 2.88 18.33
CA ASP A 10 0.69 4.34 18.46
C ASP A 10 2.07 4.97 18.75
N SER A 11 2.84 4.32 19.61
CA SER A 11 4.22 4.70 19.89
C SER A 11 5.10 4.59 18.64
N ALA A 12 4.94 3.53 17.87
CA ALA A 12 5.67 3.32 16.61
C ALA A 12 5.31 4.38 15.56
N LEU A 13 4.03 4.72 15.40
CA LEU A 13 3.61 5.81 14.51
C LEU A 13 4.20 7.15 14.94
N SER A 14 4.23 7.47 16.24
CA SER A 14 4.87 8.69 16.74
C SER A 14 6.37 8.76 16.39
N ALA A 15 7.09 7.65 16.54
CA ALA A 15 8.49 7.56 16.13
C ALA A 15 8.67 7.74 14.62
N LEU A 16 7.81 7.12 13.81
CA LEU A 16 7.83 7.25 12.36
C LEU A 16 7.53 8.67 11.90
N THR A 17 6.63 9.40 12.58
CA THR A 17 6.38 10.82 12.29
C THR A 17 7.65 11.65 12.45
N LYS A 18 8.49 11.37 13.45
CA LYS A 18 9.79 12.06 13.61
C LYS A 18 10.73 11.76 12.44
N VAL A 19 10.83 10.49 12.02
CA VAL A 19 11.68 10.13 10.85
C VAL A 19 11.18 10.81 9.57
N LEU A 20 9.87 10.78 9.34
CA LEU A 20 9.25 11.40 8.16
C LEU A 20 9.32 12.93 8.20
N SER A 21 9.43 13.54 9.37
CA SER A 21 9.67 14.98 9.51
C SER A 21 11.09 15.39 9.07
N ILE A 22 12.06 14.49 9.20
CA ILE A 22 13.45 14.70 8.75
C ILE A 22 13.58 14.37 7.26
N ASN A 23 12.97 13.25 6.84
CA ASN A 23 12.95 12.82 5.45
C ASN A 23 11.56 12.27 5.07
N ALA A 24 10.75 13.15 4.50
CA ALA A 24 9.39 12.81 4.05
C ALA A 24 9.37 11.75 2.94
N GLN A 25 10.49 11.53 2.24
CA GLN A 25 10.63 10.57 1.16
C GLN A 25 11.25 9.24 1.61
N HIS A 26 11.40 9.00 2.92
CA HIS A 26 11.98 7.78 3.43
C HIS A 26 11.04 6.58 3.25
N ILE A 27 11.17 5.89 2.11
CA ILE A 27 10.31 4.77 1.68
C ILE A 27 10.14 3.69 2.77
N PRO A 28 11.19 3.21 3.47
CA PRO A 28 11.01 2.19 4.51
C PRO A 28 10.07 2.64 5.64
N SER A 29 10.14 3.92 6.03
CA SER A 29 9.27 4.47 7.07
C SER A 29 7.83 4.64 6.57
N LEU A 30 7.63 5.02 5.31
CA LEU A 30 6.30 5.08 4.70
C LEU A 30 5.66 3.68 4.65
N MET A 31 6.42 2.65 4.27
CA MET A 31 5.93 1.27 4.24
C MET A 31 5.57 0.74 5.63
N LEU A 32 6.41 0.99 6.63
CA LEU A 32 6.11 0.57 8.00
C LEU A 32 4.89 1.32 8.57
N ALA A 33 4.76 2.62 8.29
CA ALA A 33 3.57 3.39 8.68
C ALA A 33 2.30 2.86 7.99
N ALA A 34 2.40 2.43 6.73
CA ALA A 34 1.31 1.77 6.03
C ALA A 34 0.90 0.49 6.75
N ASP A 35 1.84 -0.44 6.95
CA ASP A 35 1.53 -1.75 7.55
C ASP A 35 0.93 -1.62 8.97
N ILE A 36 1.43 -0.67 9.79
CA ILE A 36 0.84 -0.39 11.11
C ILE A 36 -0.61 0.11 10.98
N ASN A 37 -0.90 1.00 10.02
CA ASN A 37 -2.26 1.49 9.80
C ASN A 37 -3.20 0.39 9.29
N ASN A 38 -2.72 -0.52 8.44
CA ASN A 38 -3.48 -1.70 8.03
C ASN A 38 -3.84 -2.58 9.25
N GLN A 39 -2.87 -2.84 10.14
CA GLN A 39 -3.08 -3.60 11.38
C GLN A 39 -4.00 -2.89 12.40
N LYS A 40 -4.29 -1.60 12.21
CA LYS A 40 -5.26 -0.83 13.01
C LYS A 40 -6.64 -0.75 12.35
N GLY A 41 -6.79 -1.28 11.12
CA GLY A 41 -8.01 -1.14 10.32
C GLY A 41 -8.14 0.21 9.63
N ASN A 42 -7.10 1.04 9.64
CA ASN A 42 -7.07 2.36 9.01
C ASN A 42 -6.71 2.23 7.52
N THR A 43 -7.55 1.55 6.73
CA THR A 43 -7.26 1.18 5.35
C THR A 43 -6.99 2.38 4.43
N ASP A 44 -7.71 3.48 4.60
CA ASP A 44 -7.49 4.71 3.81
C ASP A 44 -6.08 5.29 4.05
N VAL A 45 -5.63 5.26 5.30
CA VAL A 45 -4.29 5.74 5.68
C VAL A 45 -3.21 4.79 5.19
N TYR A 46 -3.45 3.49 5.25
CA TYR A 46 -2.59 2.47 4.65
C TYR A 46 -2.38 2.73 3.15
N GLU A 47 -3.45 2.91 2.39
CA GLU A 47 -3.35 3.19 0.96
C GLU A 47 -2.63 4.50 0.66
N SER A 48 -2.89 5.55 1.45
CA SER A 48 -2.24 6.85 1.30
C SER A 48 -0.72 6.74 1.42
N TYR A 49 -0.22 6.01 2.43
CA TYR A 49 1.21 5.78 2.60
C TYR A 49 1.83 4.94 1.46
N LEU A 50 1.13 3.91 0.99
CA LEU A 50 1.60 3.12 -0.16
C LEU A 50 1.65 3.95 -1.45
N LYS A 51 0.63 4.78 -1.72
CA LYS A 51 0.59 5.68 -2.88
C LYS A 51 1.72 6.71 -2.81
N ALA A 52 2.01 7.25 -1.62
CA ALA A 52 3.14 8.16 -1.43
C ALA A 52 4.49 7.47 -1.72
N ALA A 53 4.71 6.27 -1.19
CA ALA A 53 5.92 5.48 -1.44
C ALA A 53 6.08 5.12 -2.93
N LYS A 54 4.99 4.71 -3.59
CA LYS A 54 4.96 4.43 -5.04
C LYS A 54 5.39 5.66 -5.84
N LYS A 55 4.81 6.83 -5.55
CA LYS A 55 5.10 8.08 -6.26
C LYS A 55 6.57 8.51 -6.13
N ILE A 56 7.19 8.30 -4.97
CA ILE A 56 8.62 8.58 -4.78
C ILE A 56 9.47 7.68 -5.68
N LEU A 57 9.16 6.39 -5.72
CA LEU A 57 9.84 5.43 -6.61
C LEU A 57 9.66 5.78 -8.08
N GLU A 58 8.45 6.18 -8.50
CA GLU A 58 8.16 6.61 -9.87
C GLU A 58 8.99 7.85 -10.25
N ASN A 59 8.99 8.87 -9.38
CA ASN A 59 9.77 10.08 -9.60
C ASN A 59 11.28 9.81 -9.65
N GLY A 60 11.76 8.79 -8.93
CA GLY A 60 13.15 8.34 -8.94
C GLY A 60 13.49 7.36 -10.07
N GLY A 61 12.54 6.99 -10.93
CA GLY A 61 12.74 5.99 -11.98
C GLY A 61 12.94 4.55 -11.46
N GLN A 62 12.61 4.28 -10.20
CA GLN A 62 12.82 3.01 -9.51
C GLN A 62 11.64 2.02 -9.70
N THR A 63 11.02 2.03 -10.88
CA THR A 63 9.82 1.25 -11.20
C THR A 63 10.07 -0.24 -11.44
N ASN A 64 11.33 -0.66 -11.58
CA ASN A 64 11.71 -2.05 -11.79
C ASN A 64 12.19 -2.75 -10.49
N THR A 65 12.06 -2.09 -9.34
CA THR A 65 12.49 -2.64 -8.05
C THR A 65 11.44 -3.56 -7.44
N ASP A 66 11.89 -4.52 -6.61
CA ASP A 66 10.97 -5.41 -5.90
C ASP A 66 10.06 -4.64 -4.93
N VAL A 67 10.57 -3.55 -4.35
CA VAL A 67 9.79 -2.66 -3.49
C VAL A 67 8.64 -2.03 -4.28
N TYR A 68 8.89 -1.54 -5.51
CA TYR A 68 7.84 -0.98 -6.36
C TYR A 68 6.78 -2.03 -6.73
N LYS A 69 7.20 -3.25 -7.08
CA LYS A 69 6.28 -4.36 -7.39
C LYS A 69 5.42 -4.71 -6.18
N GLN A 70 6.03 -4.88 -5.01
CA GLN A 70 5.31 -5.18 -3.77
C GLN A 70 4.27 -4.11 -3.43
N ILE A 71 4.62 -2.82 -3.56
CA ILE A 71 3.68 -1.72 -3.31
C ILE A 71 2.51 -1.78 -4.30
N THR A 72 2.79 -2.06 -5.58
CA THR A 72 1.76 -2.19 -6.62
C THR A 72 0.83 -3.36 -6.35
N GLU A 73 1.37 -4.52 -5.97
CA GLU A 73 0.58 -5.70 -5.59
C GLU A 73 -0.30 -5.42 -4.38
N LYS A 74 0.27 -4.83 -3.32
CA LYS A 74 -0.46 -4.42 -2.11
C LYS A 74 -1.62 -3.46 -2.42
N LEU A 75 -1.42 -2.50 -3.32
CA LEU A 75 -2.46 -1.55 -3.75
C LEU A 75 -3.52 -2.20 -4.65
N ASN A 76 -3.13 -3.14 -5.52
CA ASN A 76 -4.09 -3.85 -6.36
C ASN A 76 -4.98 -4.80 -5.53
N ALA A 77 -4.44 -5.36 -4.46
CA ALA A 77 -5.17 -6.24 -3.55
C ALA A 77 -6.19 -5.51 -2.65
N THR A 78 -6.10 -4.18 -2.48
CA THR A 78 -7.12 -3.42 -1.74
C THR A 78 -8.32 -3.02 -2.60
N VAL A 79 -8.18 -3.09 -3.92
CA VAL A 79 -9.31 -2.94 -4.83
C VAL A 79 -10.09 -4.26 -4.79
N PRO A 80 -11.38 -4.28 -4.37
CA PRO A 80 -12.17 -5.50 -4.49
C PRO A 80 -12.16 -5.92 -5.97
N ALA A 81 -11.90 -7.20 -6.22
CA ALA A 81 -11.77 -7.83 -7.53
C ALA A 81 -13.09 -7.86 -8.34
N SER A 82 -13.82 -6.75 -8.40
CA SER A 82 -15.03 -6.57 -9.21
C SER A 82 -14.70 -5.69 -10.42
N SER A 83 -13.71 -6.09 -11.21
CA SER A 83 -13.50 -5.60 -12.59
C SER A 83 -12.55 -6.54 -13.37
N THR A 84 -12.72 -7.86 -13.22
CA THR A 84 -12.34 -8.78 -14.30
C THR A 84 -13.57 -8.93 -15.18
N THR A 85 -13.58 -8.20 -16.29
CA THR A 85 -14.48 -8.41 -17.41
C THR A 85 -14.36 -9.86 -17.88
N GLU A 86 -15.38 -10.65 -17.59
CA GLU A 86 -15.63 -11.90 -18.28
C GLU A 86 -16.12 -11.54 -19.70
N THR A 87 -15.17 -11.38 -20.63
CA THR A 87 -15.47 -11.36 -22.07
C THR A 87 -15.46 -12.82 -22.55
N THR A 88 -16.57 -13.51 -22.40
CA THR A 88 -16.85 -14.71 -23.21
C THR A 88 -17.23 -14.24 -24.60
N ASN A 89 -16.23 -14.14 -25.48
CA ASN A 89 -16.44 -14.10 -26.90
C ASN A 89 -16.51 -15.54 -27.40
N THR A 90 -17.67 -15.99 -27.85
CA THR A 90 -17.77 -17.13 -28.78
C THR A 90 -18.91 -16.84 -29.74
N THR A 91 -18.53 -16.30 -30.89
CA THR A 91 -19.29 -16.35 -32.15
C THR A 91 -19.24 -17.76 -32.74
N GLU A 92 -20.22 -18.04 -33.62
CA GLU A 92 -20.39 -19.19 -34.53
C GLU A 92 -21.32 -20.31 -34.05
N THR A 93 -22.25 -20.86 -34.85
CA THR A 93 -22.66 -20.62 -36.24
C THR A 93 -24.03 -21.29 -36.45
N THR A 94 -24.83 -20.68 -37.35
CA THR A 94 -25.96 -21.18 -38.15
C THR A 94 -26.18 -22.71 -38.20
N HIS A 95 -27.46 -23.13 -38.18
CA HIS A 95 -28.12 -24.00 -39.18
C HIS A 95 -29.63 -24.07 -38.91
#